data_AF-A0A928H8K4-F1
#
_entry.id   AF-A0A928H8K4-F1
#
_cell.length_a   1.000
_cell.length_b   1.000
_cell.length_c   1.000
_cell.angle_alpha   90.00
_cell.angle_beta   90.00
_cell.angle_gamma   90.00
#
_symmetry.space_group_name_H-M   'P 1'
#
loop_
_entity.id
_entity.type
_entity.pdbx_description
1 polymer ?
#
loop_
_entity_poly.entity_id
_entity_poly.type
_entity_poly.pdbx_seq_one_letter_code
_entity_poly.pdbx_strand_id
1 'polypeptide(L)'
;MKVKHATILGLLGLAASVAYGALPPLIKTGPDRNATQLQVSLKKIGCLKPKSVKEVGDSNFTIDGAPVDRDFVDFDKYRDYLEPLGVNKIRILTGWAKSERVKGKIDVAWLDHIVDWCLSHDINPLLELSYGNPIYPGAGGAGLGSSIPNTPEGLRHWDRWVDFLANHFKGRVKEWAMWNEPRFASNAPPAIAAFNVRSAKILRKYMPNCRIHALSLAGSLPEVLEACMKPMGDDVKLFDTFIYHGYVHNPDLSYEKDAGRKEVLAKYAPHAKLRQGENGAPSEFISTLALRYIPWSELSQAKYDLRRALGDLGHDLESGLFCIVDINYTPPTFEVPFCNRKGYLRLNSKNDIIQVKRAYYAIQNMVSVFNSNLTRVPEKKVSITDPAIALFEYRTRKGEPLFVFWEKGKIICTKREGGTRIEYDAVMDPKAGRPGNSLTTYEVIFEWAGQPFKDPVWVDLITGWVYEIPAENQIKHADGVTFVRIPVYDSPCFVTERSALDLL
;
A
#
# COMPACT_ATOMS: atom_id res chain seq x y z
N MET A 1 -56.09 -31.26 63.03
CA MET A 1 -55.39 -29.97 63.25
C MET A 1 -53.91 -30.25 63.51
N LYS A 2 -53.04 -30.05 62.50
CA LYS A 2 -51.60 -29.74 62.63
C LYS A 2 -51.03 -29.62 61.21
N VAL A 3 -50.82 -28.37 60.81
CA VAL A 3 -50.25 -27.93 59.54
C VAL A 3 -48.76 -28.27 59.50
N LYS A 4 -48.27 -28.90 58.43
CA LYS A 4 -46.83 -28.97 58.12
C LYS A 4 -46.56 -28.09 56.90
N HIS A 5 -45.81 -27.02 57.13
CA HIS A 5 -45.27 -26.14 56.11
C HIS A 5 -44.15 -26.88 55.36
N ALA A 6 -44.28 -27.00 54.04
CA ALA A 6 -43.21 -27.47 53.18
C ALA A 6 -42.38 -26.26 52.72
N THR A 7 -41.11 -26.26 53.11
CA THR A 7 -40.10 -25.28 52.72
C THR A 7 -39.81 -25.42 51.22
N ILE A 8 -40.10 -24.38 50.44
CA ILE A 8 -39.69 -24.26 49.03
C ILE A 8 -38.20 -23.87 49.02
N LEU A 9 -37.33 -24.79 48.60
CA LEU A 9 -35.93 -24.50 48.30
C LEU A 9 -35.88 -23.87 46.89
N GLY A 10 -35.66 -22.56 46.83
CA GLY A 10 -35.40 -21.84 45.58
C GLY A 10 -33.99 -22.13 45.07
N LEU A 11 -33.89 -22.84 43.94
CA LEU A 11 -32.67 -22.96 43.15
C LEU A 11 -32.43 -21.65 42.40
N LEU A 12 -31.59 -20.78 42.95
CA LEU A 12 -30.98 -19.65 42.26
C LEU A 12 -29.90 -20.19 41.30
N GLY A 13 -30.29 -20.44 40.05
CA GLY A 13 -29.36 -20.67 38.96
C GLY A 13 -28.68 -19.36 38.57
N LEU A 14 -27.45 -19.15 39.03
CA LEU A 14 -26.58 -18.09 38.50
C LEU A 14 -26.16 -18.51 37.07
N ALA A 15 -26.89 -18.04 36.06
CA ALA A 15 -26.44 -18.10 34.68
C ALA A 15 -25.35 -17.03 34.51
N ALA A 16 -24.09 -17.43 34.68
CA ALA A 16 -22.95 -16.63 34.25
C ALA A 16 -22.95 -16.58 32.71
N SER A 17 -23.52 -15.52 32.14
CA SER A 17 -23.36 -15.19 30.73
C SER A 17 -21.93 -14.73 30.50
N VAL A 18 -21.04 -15.68 30.22
CA VAL A 18 -19.74 -15.36 29.62
C VAL A 18 -20.06 -14.84 28.22
N ALA A 19 -19.98 -13.52 28.04
CA ALA A 19 -20.04 -12.92 26.73
C ALA A 19 -18.84 -13.42 25.92
N TYR A 20 -19.04 -14.47 25.13
CA TYR A 20 -18.08 -14.89 24.11
C TYR A 20 -18.00 -13.76 23.09
N GLY A 21 -16.99 -12.90 23.22
CA GLY A 21 -16.55 -12.08 22.10
C GLY A 21 -16.20 -13.00 20.94
N ALA A 22 -16.64 -12.67 19.73
CA ALA A 22 -16.27 -13.45 18.55
C ALA A 22 -14.73 -13.46 18.44
N LEU A 23 -14.13 -14.65 18.34
CA LEU A 23 -12.70 -14.78 18.12
C LEU A 23 -12.33 -14.11 16.77
N PRO A 24 -11.19 -13.41 16.70
CA PRO A 24 -10.75 -12.80 15.45
C PRO A 24 -10.54 -13.89 14.36
N PRO A 25 -10.78 -13.58 13.08
CA PRO A 25 -10.68 -14.54 12.00
C PRO A 25 -9.25 -15.02 11.81
N LEU A 26 -9.04 -16.33 11.74
CA LEU A 26 -7.73 -16.90 11.49
C LEU A 26 -7.25 -16.66 10.06
N ILE A 27 -5.93 -16.45 9.91
CA ILE A 27 -5.27 -16.39 8.60
C ILE A 27 -5.24 -17.80 8.03
N LYS A 28 -5.76 -17.96 6.81
CA LYS A 28 -5.69 -19.24 6.08
C LYS A 28 -4.28 -19.48 5.57
N THR A 29 -3.70 -20.65 5.85
CA THR A 29 -2.32 -21.00 5.45
C THR A 29 -2.24 -22.06 4.36
N GLY A 30 -3.33 -22.78 4.08
CA GLY A 30 -3.36 -23.87 3.09
C GLY A 30 -3.19 -23.43 1.63
N PRO A 31 -3.05 -24.39 0.71
CA PRO A 31 -2.80 -24.13 -0.72
C PRO A 31 -3.95 -23.40 -1.43
N ASP A 32 -5.14 -23.39 -0.83
CA ASP A 32 -6.34 -22.74 -1.37
C ASP A 32 -6.77 -21.51 -0.54
N ARG A 33 -5.84 -20.93 0.25
CA ARG A 33 -6.10 -19.78 1.12
C ARG A 33 -6.74 -18.57 0.41
N ASN A 34 -6.43 -18.39 -0.88
CA ASN A 34 -7.03 -17.34 -1.72
C ASN A 34 -7.63 -17.89 -3.04
N ALA A 35 -8.16 -19.12 -3.02
CA ALA A 35 -8.70 -19.76 -4.22
C ALA A 35 -9.74 -18.89 -4.97
N THR A 36 -9.71 -18.99 -6.29
CA THR A 36 -10.66 -18.36 -7.22
C THR A 36 -11.22 -19.42 -8.18
N GLN A 37 -12.08 -18.99 -9.10
CA GLN A 37 -12.57 -19.85 -10.19
C GLN A 37 -11.65 -19.82 -11.42
N LEU A 38 -10.41 -19.31 -11.29
CA LEU A 38 -9.45 -19.20 -12.40
C LEU A 38 -9.25 -20.57 -13.05
N GLN A 39 -9.43 -20.63 -14.37
CA GLN A 39 -9.17 -21.81 -15.18
C GLN A 39 -8.07 -21.46 -16.19
N VAL A 40 -7.01 -22.28 -16.21
CA VAL A 40 -5.93 -22.21 -17.19
C VAL A 40 -5.64 -23.63 -17.70
N SER A 41 -5.13 -23.73 -18.93
CA SER A 41 -4.76 -25.00 -19.56
C SER A 41 -3.56 -25.69 -18.92
N LEU A 42 -2.77 -24.96 -18.12
CA LEU A 42 -1.59 -25.46 -17.43
C LEU A 42 -1.96 -26.32 -16.21
N LYS A 43 -1.10 -27.29 -15.90
CA LYS A 43 -1.28 -28.19 -14.74
C LYS A 43 -0.81 -27.50 -13.45
N LYS A 44 -1.70 -27.36 -12.46
CA LYS A 44 -1.34 -26.89 -11.12
C LYS A 44 -0.43 -27.92 -10.43
N ILE A 45 0.73 -27.47 -9.96
CA ILE A 45 1.75 -28.30 -9.29
C ILE A 45 2.07 -27.87 -7.86
N GLY A 46 1.53 -26.73 -7.40
CA GLY A 46 1.76 -26.26 -6.03
C GLY A 46 1.10 -24.93 -5.72
N CYS A 47 1.48 -24.36 -4.59
CA CYS A 47 1.10 -23.02 -4.14
C CYS A 47 2.29 -22.37 -3.46
N LEU A 48 2.46 -21.05 -3.61
CA LEU A 48 3.50 -20.29 -2.92
C LEU A 48 3.37 -20.44 -1.40
N LYS A 49 4.49 -20.62 -0.72
CA LYS A 49 4.57 -20.53 0.73
C LYS A 49 4.68 -19.05 1.16
N PRO A 50 3.78 -18.54 2.02
CA PRO A 50 3.91 -17.23 2.61
C PRO A 50 5.20 -17.07 3.38
N LYS A 51 5.82 -15.89 3.25
CA LYS A 51 6.96 -15.47 4.06
C LYS A 51 6.52 -14.43 5.08
N SER A 52 6.94 -14.62 6.32
CA SER A 52 6.81 -13.64 7.39
C SER A 52 7.77 -12.46 7.20
N VAL A 53 7.61 -11.41 8.00
CA VAL A 53 8.52 -10.25 8.04
C VAL A 53 10.00 -10.68 8.18
N LYS A 54 10.27 -11.72 8.97
CA LYS A 54 11.63 -12.24 9.20
C LYS A 54 12.27 -12.91 7.97
N GLU A 55 11.45 -13.36 7.03
CA GLU A 55 11.88 -14.11 5.85
C GLU A 55 12.00 -13.22 4.60
N VAL A 56 11.35 -12.06 4.57
CA VAL A 56 11.35 -11.15 3.40
C VAL A 56 12.52 -10.15 3.40
N GLY A 57 12.99 -9.72 4.56
CA GLY A 57 13.97 -8.64 4.70
C GLY A 57 13.46 -7.29 4.21
N ASP A 58 14.36 -6.34 3.96
CA ASP A 58 14.01 -4.98 3.51
C ASP A 58 13.38 -4.97 2.11
N SER A 59 12.12 -4.56 2.04
CA SER A 59 11.35 -4.50 0.80
C SER A 59 11.02 -3.05 0.39
N ASN A 60 10.60 -2.87 -0.86
CA ASN A 60 10.14 -1.58 -1.39
C ASN A 60 8.71 -1.22 -0.97
N PHE A 61 8.08 -2.01 -0.09
CA PHE A 61 6.69 -1.87 0.28
C PHE A 61 6.54 -1.33 1.71
N THR A 62 5.52 -0.52 1.92
CA THR A 62 5.15 -0.02 3.26
C THR A 62 3.66 -0.19 3.45
N ILE A 63 3.25 -0.88 4.51
CA ILE A 63 1.83 -1.01 4.85
C ILE A 63 1.39 0.22 5.63
N ASP A 64 0.26 0.80 5.26
CA ASP A 64 -0.36 1.87 6.05
C ASP A 64 -1.07 1.26 7.27
N GLY A 65 -0.69 1.74 8.47
CA GLY A 65 -1.24 1.29 9.75
C GLY A 65 -2.61 1.86 10.09
N ALA A 66 -3.27 2.52 9.15
CA ALA A 66 -4.56 3.18 9.32
C ALA A 66 -4.55 4.28 10.42
N PRO A 67 -5.65 5.05 10.56
CA PRO A 67 -5.75 6.17 11.51
C PRO A 67 -5.85 5.81 13.00
N VAL A 68 -4.84 5.10 13.55
CA VAL A 68 -4.71 4.84 14.99
C VAL A 68 -4.58 6.14 15.80
N ASP A 69 -4.17 7.22 15.17
CA ASP A 69 -3.96 8.54 15.77
C ASP A 69 -5.27 9.29 16.07
N ARG A 70 -6.40 8.79 15.58
CA ARG A 70 -7.76 9.32 15.79
C ARG A 70 -8.74 8.28 16.32
N ASP A 71 -8.25 7.12 16.73
CA ASP A 71 -9.05 6.02 17.28
C ASP A 71 -10.15 5.49 16.33
N PHE A 72 -9.99 5.69 15.00
CA PHE A 72 -10.88 5.09 14.00
C PHE A 72 -10.64 3.60 13.78
N VAL A 73 -9.51 3.12 14.29
CA VAL A 73 -9.08 1.72 14.30
C VAL A 73 -8.36 1.46 15.62
N ASP A 74 -8.23 0.19 15.98
CA ASP A 74 -7.53 -0.26 17.18
C ASP A 74 -6.33 -1.12 16.77
N PHE A 75 -5.12 -0.67 17.10
CA PHE A 75 -3.87 -1.36 16.76
C PHE A 75 -3.84 -2.79 17.32
N ASP A 76 -4.28 -2.96 18.57
CA ASP A 76 -4.19 -4.26 19.24
C ASP A 76 -5.12 -5.30 18.62
N LYS A 77 -6.15 -4.87 17.90
CA LYS A 77 -7.02 -5.80 17.18
C LYS A 77 -6.38 -6.34 15.92
N TYR A 78 -5.51 -5.59 15.22
CA TYR A 78 -4.94 -6.01 13.94
C TYR A 78 -3.44 -6.34 13.94
N ARG A 79 -2.68 -5.98 14.98
CA ARG A 79 -1.22 -6.11 14.98
C ARG A 79 -0.73 -7.52 14.66
N ASP A 80 -1.45 -8.56 15.12
CA ASP A 80 -1.08 -9.97 14.92
C ASP A 80 -1.19 -10.41 13.43
N TYR A 81 -1.78 -9.58 12.56
CA TYR A 81 -1.82 -9.80 11.12
C TYR A 81 -0.64 -9.15 10.38
N LEU A 82 0.18 -8.33 11.04
CA LEU A 82 1.30 -7.62 10.39
C LEU A 82 2.49 -8.55 10.11
N GLU A 83 2.95 -9.32 11.10
CA GLU A 83 4.10 -10.24 10.91
C GLU A 83 3.84 -11.29 9.82
N PRO A 84 2.66 -11.95 9.76
CA PRO A 84 2.37 -12.91 8.70
C PRO A 84 2.11 -12.28 7.33
N LEU A 85 1.81 -10.98 7.24
CA LEU A 85 1.61 -10.31 5.96
C LEU A 85 2.91 -10.24 5.15
N GLY A 86 4.06 -10.17 5.82
CA GLY A 86 5.37 -10.13 5.17
C GLY A 86 5.77 -8.75 4.63
N VAL A 87 5.33 -7.66 5.27
CA VAL A 87 5.78 -6.30 4.96
C VAL A 87 6.52 -5.73 6.17
N ASN A 88 7.82 -5.49 6.04
CA ASN A 88 8.69 -5.12 7.16
C ASN A 88 8.72 -3.61 7.48
N LYS A 89 7.84 -2.81 6.88
CA LYS A 89 7.74 -1.37 7.13
C LYS A 89 6.29 -0.94 7.26
N ILE A 90 5.97 -0.16 8.30
CA ILE A 90 4.62 0.36 8.56
C ILE A 90 4.63 1.88 8.67
N ARG A 91 3.67 2.55 8.03
CA ARG A 91 3.43 4.00 8.20
C ARG A 91 2.43 4.22 9.32
N ILE A 92 2.78 5.07 10.28
CA ILE A 92 1.94 5.45 11.43
C ILE A 92 1.87 6.98 11.53
N LEU A 93 0.65 7.52 11.62
CA LEU A 93 0.42 8.95 11.88
C LEU A 93 0.64 9.24 13.37
N THR A 94 1.34 10.31 13.72
CA THR A 94 1.75 10.57 15.12
C THR A 94 0.70 11.30 15.99
N GLY A 95 -0.38 11.80 15.40
CA GLY A 95 -1.55 12.39 16.06
C GLY A 95 -1.26 13.47 17.09
N TRP A 96 -0.97 14.71 16.69
CA TRP A 96 -0.71 15.78 17.66
C TRP A 96 -1.88 16.01 18.62
N ALA A 97 -3.11 16.15 18.11
CA ALA A 97 -4.30 16.34 18.95
C ALA A 97 -4.57 15.16 19.91
N LYS A 98 -4.24 13.93 19.52
CA LYS A 98 -4.34 12.76 20.40
C LYS A 98 -3.27 12.76 21.47
N SER A 99 -2.05 13.15 21.10
CA SER A 99 -0.87 13.15 21.95
C SER A 99 -0.78 14.36 22.90
N GLU A 100 -1.45 15.47 22.61
CA GLU A 100 -1.45 16.66 23.47
C GLU A 100 -2.89 17.17 23.64
N ARG A 101 -3.63 16.55 24.57
CA ARG A 101 -5.03 16.90 24.86
C ARG A 101 -5.16 18.12 25.78
N VAL A 102 -4.11 18.38 26.57
CA VAL A 102 -4.03 19.52 27.50
C VAL A 102 -2.78 20.31 27.15
N LYS A 103 -2.91 21.64 27.05
CA LYS A 103 -1.80 22.52 26.65
C LYS A 103 -0.53 22.24 27.48
N GLY A 104 0.56 21.91 26.80
CA GLY A 104 1.87 21.64 27.39
C GLY A 104 2.06 20.24 27.97
N LYS A 105 1.04 19.38 27.93
CA LYS A 105 1.11 18.00 28.45
C LYS A 105 1.03 17.02 27.29
N ILE A 106 2.19 16.62 26.79
CA ILE A 106 2.34 15.64 25.72
C ILE A 106 2.42 14.24 26.34
N ASP A 107 1.51 13.35 25.93
CA ASP A 107 1.45 11.93 26.27
C ASP A 107 1.44 11.10 24.98
N VAL A 108 2.52 10.36 24.77
CA VAL A 108 2.74 9.50 23.59
C VAL A 108 2.82 8.02 23.96
N ALA A 109 2.36 7.61 25.15
CA ALA A 109 2.44 6.22 25.59
C ALA A 109 1.73 5.26 24.62
N TRP A 110 0.63 5.71 23.98
CA TRP A 110 -0.06 4.95 22.95
C TRP A 110 0.79 4.74 21.70
N LEU A 111 1.64 5.70 21.34
CA LEU A 111 2.54 5.63 20.19
C LEU A 111 3.79 4.82 20.54
N ASP A 112 4.30 4.94 21.77
CA ASP A 112 5.36 4.07 22.30
C ASP A 112 4.96 2.60 22.20
N HIS A 113 3.76 2.26 22.66
CA HIS A 113 3.21 0.90 22.56
C HIS A 113 3.25 0.34 21.14
N ILE A 114 2.83 1.13 20.15
CA ILE A 114 2.85 0.72 18.73
C ILE A 114 4.29 0.56 18.22
N VAL A 115 5.15 1.55 18.48
CA VAL A 115 6.54 1.57 18.01
C VAL A 115 7.31 0.40 18.60
N ASP A 116 7.23 0.18 19.91
CA ASP A 116 7.96 -0.88 20.61
C ASP A 116 7.45 -2.27 20.18
N TRP A 117 6.14 -2.42 19.97
CA TRP A 117 5.59 -3.66 19.40
C TRP A 117 6.14 -3.91 17.99
N CYS A 118 6.12 -2.91 17.10
CA CYS A 118 6.62 -3.08 15.73
C CYS A 118 8.11 -3.47 15.72
N LEU A 119 8.94 -2.78 16.50
CA LEU A 119 10.37 -3.05 16.60
C LEU A 119 10.66 -4.45 17.15
N SER A 120 9.88 -4.94 18.13
CA SER A 120 10.02 -6.31 18.66
C SER A 120 9.60 -7.41 17.68
N HIS A 121 8.95 -7.06 16.57
CA HIS A 121 8.51 -7.98 15.51
C HIS A 121 9.25 -7.70 14.17
N ASP A 122 10.40 -7.03 14.21
CA ASP A 122 11.23 -6.70 13.04
C ASP A 122 10.50 -5.84 11.98
N ILE A 123 9.49 -5.07 12.41
CA ILE A 123 8.75 -4.12 11.57
C ILE A 123 9.27 -2.71 11.85
N ASN A 124 9.74 -2.04 10.80
CA ASN A 124 10.27 -0.69 10.87
C ASN A 124 9.14 0.36 10.82
N PRO A 125 8.92 1.14 11.89
CA PRO A 125 7.96 2.24 11.86
C PRO A 125 8.52 3.43 11.08
N LEU A 126 7.71 3.94 10.15
CA LEU A 126 7.82 5.26 9.54
C LEU A 126 6.77 6.14 10.21
N LEU A 127 7.22 7.14 10.97
CA LEU A 127 6.33 8.07 11.67
C LEU A 127 6.04 9.29 10.80
N GLU A 128 4.77 9.55 10.52
CA GLU A 128 4.36 10.76 9.80
C GLU A 128 3.79 11.80 10.76
N LEU A 129 4.39 12.99 10.74
CA LEU A 129 3.98 14.14 11.53
C LEU A 129 2.63 14.69 11.03
N SER A 130 1.55 14.17 11.59
CA SER A 130 0.16 14.48 11.26
C SER A 130 -0.70 14.40 12.53
N TYR A 131 -1.84 15.05 12.66
CA TYR A 131 -2.24 16.31 12.06
C TYR A 131 -2.03 17.46 13.05
N GLY A 132 -2.81 18.54 12.94
CA GLY A 132 -2.76 19.71 13.80
C GLY A 132 -3.41 19.46 15.16
N ASN A 133 -3.47 20.53 15.98
CA ASN A 133 -4.07 20.47 17.30
C ASN A 133 -4.99 21.67 17.58
N PRO A 134 -6.32 21.48 17.50
CA PRO A 134 -7.30 22.55 17.66
C PRO A 134 -7.30 23.27 19.02
N ILE A 135 -6.63 22.74 20.06
CA ILE A 135 -6.52 23.44 21.35
C ILE A 135 -5.66 24.70 21.26
N TYR A 136 -4.86 24.83 20.19
CA TYR A 136 -4.02 25.97 19.90
C TYR A 136 -4.57 26.77 18.69
N PRO A 137 -4.87 28.06 18.85
CA PRO A 137 -5.31 28.90 17.74
C PRO A 137 -4.32 28.90 16.57
N GLY A 138 -4.81 28.58 15.36
CA GLY A 138 -4.01 28.55 14.14
C GLY A 138 -3.00 27.39 14.02
N ALA A 139 -3.16 26.34 14.83
CA ALA A 139 -2.31 25.14 14.81
C ALA A 139 -2.85 24.00 13.93
N GLY A 140 -3.73 24.32 12.98
CA GLY A 140 -4.36 23.33 12.10
C GLY A 140 -5.43 22.49 12.80
N GLY A 141 -6.05 21.61 12.01
CA GLY A 141 -7.08 20.68 12.47
C GLY A 141 -6.56 19.25 12.64
N ALA A 142 -7.26 18.43 13.41
CA ALA A 142 -6.86 17.06 13.70
C ALA A 142 -7.23 16.04 12.60
N GLY A 143 -7.99 16.43 11.58
CA GLY A 143 -8.60 15.52 10.61
C GLY A 143 -8.12 15.68 9.16
N LEU A 144 -8.61 14.80 8.30
CA LEU A 144 -8.32 14.79 6.85
C LEU A 144 -8.59 16.16 6.21
N GLY A 145 -7.65 16.60 5.37
CA GLY A 145 -7.75 17.87 4.65
C GLY A 145 -7.79 19.10 5.56
N SER A 146 -7.31 19.01 6.80
CA SER A 146 -7.12 20.18 7.66
C SER A 146 -6.01 21.10 7.13
N SER A 147 -6.05 22.37 7.50
CA SER A 147 -4.92 23.28 7.24
C SER A 147 -3.72 22.88 8.10
N ILE A 148 -2.51 23.14 7.59
CA ILE A 148 -1.31 23.09 8.41
C ILE A 148 -1.34 24.28 9.42
N PRO A 149 -0.54 24.24 10.50
CA PRO A 149 -0.31 25.42 11.33
C PRO A 149 0.10 26.64 10.50
N ASN A 150 -0.60 27.77 10.67
CA ASN A 150 -0.45 28.95 9.81
C ASN A 150 -0.32 30.29 10.57
N THR A 151 -0.38 30.27 11.90
CA THR A 151 -0.07 31.45 12.72
C THR A 151 1.29 31.30 13.41
N PRO A 152 1.95 32.40 13.80
CA PRO A 152 3.18 32.32 14.58
C PRO A 152 3.01 31.51 15.89
N GLU A 153 1.85 31.60 16.53
CA GLU A 153 1.54 30.80 17.73
C GLU A 153 1.41 29.32 17.41
N GLY A 154 0.58 28.95 16.42
CA GLY A 154 0.38 27.57 16.02
C GLY A 154 1.69 26.90 15.58
N LEU A 155 2.52 27.61 14.81
CA LEU A 155 3.84 27.16 14.37
C LEU A 155 4.84 27.00 15.53
N ARG A 156 4.77 27.83 16.57
CA ARG A 156 5.61 27.64 17.78
C ARG A 156 5.20 26.39 18.55
N HIS A 157 3.90 26.13 18.68
CA HIS A 157 3.42 24.94 19.37
C HIS A 157 3.69 23.66 18.58
N TRP A 158 3.58 23.71 17.25
CA TRP A 158 4.01 22.64 16.36
C TRP A 158 5.48 22.30 16.59
N ASP A 159 6.37 23.30 16.61
CA ASP A 159 7.80 23.07 16.82
C ASP A 159 8.08 22.35 18.12
N ARG A 160 7.45 22.78 19.23
CA ARG A 160 7.64 22.12 20.52
C ARG A 160 7.22 20.66 20.50
N TRP A 161 6.13 20.35 19.79
CA TRP A 161 5.65 18.98 19.68
C TRP A 161 6.57 18.12 18.80
N VAL A 162 7.03 18.63 17.65
CA VAL A 162 8.01 17.94 16.80
C VAL A 162 9.34 17.77 17.54
N ASP A 163 9.79 18.76 18.29
CA ASP A 163 11.01 18.72 19.10
C ASP A 163 10.91 17.64 20.19
N PHE A 164 9.77 17.58 20.89
CA PHE A 164 9.46 16.52 21.85
C PHE A 164 9.52 15.13 21.19
N LEU A 165 8.81 14.92 20.08
CA LEU A 165 8.80 13.63 19.38
C LEU A 165 10.20 13.23 18.88
N ALA A 166 10.94 14.18 18.31
CA ALA A 166 12.29 13.95 17.83
C ALA A 166 13.23 13.51 18.95
N ASN A 167 13.16 14.17 20.11
CA ASN A 167 13.96 13.80 21.27
C ASN A 167 13.53 12.46 21.90
N HIS A 168 12.22 12.18 21.93
CA HIS A 168 11.65 10.98 22.56
C HIS A 168 11.88 9.70 21.75
N PHE A 169 11.82 9.80 20.42
CA PHE A 169 11.97 8.64 19.51
C PHE A 169 13.38 8.51 18.90
N LYS A 170 14.32 9.39 19.27
CA LYS A 170 15.71 9.28 18.80
C LYS A 170 16.29 7.89 19.13
N GLY A 171 16.91 7.26 18.13
CA GLY A 171 17.47 5.91 18.25
C GLY A 171 16.47 4.76 18.07
N ARG A 172 15.15 5.01 18.20
CA ARG A 172 14.10 4.00 17.96
C ARG A 172 13.50 4.10 16.55
N VAL A 173 13.23 5.32 16.08
CA VAL A 173 12.58 5.56 14.78
C VAL A 173 13.57 6.17 13.79
N LYS A 174 13.68 5.57 12.61
CA LYS A 174 14.67 5.94 11.58
C LYS A 174 14.06 6.63 10.36
N GLU A 175 12.75 6.54 10.16
CA GLU A 175 12.06 7.11 9.00
C GLU A 175 10.93 8.04 9.46
N TRP A 176 10.89 9.24 8.88
CA TRP A 176 9.95 10.30 9.26
C TRP A 176 9.33 10.94 8.02
N ALA A 177 8.02 11.06 7.99
CA ALA A 177 7.30 11.78 6.92
C ALA A 177 6.61 13.04 7.45
N MET A 178 6.30 13.94 6.53
CA MET A 178 5.62 15.20 6.84
C MET A 178 4.11 15.07 6.57
N TRP A 179 3.35 15.97 7.19
CA TRP A 179 1.89 16.13 7.09
C TRP A 179 1.19 15.45 5.90
N ASN A 180 0.18 14.64 6.20
CA ASN A 180 -0.62 13.97 5.20
C ASN A 180 -1.50 14.95 4.39
N GLU A 181 -1.34 14.98 3.08
CA GLU A 181 -2.27 15.62 2.13
C GLU A 181 -2.75 17.03 2.55
N PRO A 182 -1.83 18.01 2.69
CA PRO A 182 -2.23 19.37 3.04
C PRO A 182 -3.21 19.93 2.01
N ARG A 183 -4.35 20.47 2.46
CA ARG A 183 -5.39 20.99 1.56
C ARG A 183 -4.87 22.22 0.79
N PHE A 184 -4.69 22.10 -0.52
CA PHE A 184 -4.16 23.20 -1.35
C PHE A 184 -5.02 24.47 -1.34
N ALA A 185 -6.34 24.35 -1.18
CA ALA A 185 -7.23 25.51 -1.06
C ALA A 185 -6.95 26.37 0.18
N SER A 186 -6.32 25.80 1.21
CA SER A 186 -5.99 26.48 2.46
C SER A 186 -4.48 26.64 2.67
N ASN A 187 -3.65 25.96 1.87
CA ASN A 187 -2.21 25.90 2.02
C ASN A 187 -1.55 26.08 0.64
N ALA A 188 -1.03 27.26 0.37
CA ALA A 188 -0.27 27.50 -0.85
C ALA A 188 1.03 26.66 -0.87
N PRO A 189 1.52 26.20 -2.03
CA PRO A 189 2.75 25.39 -2.13
C PRO A 189 3.97 25.95 -1.37
N PRO A 190 4.27 27.27 -1.38
CA PRO A 190 5.37 27.81 -0.58
C PRO A 190 5.19 27.66 0.94
N ALA A 191 3.95 27.72 1.45
CA ALA A 191 3.68 27.50 2.87
C ALA A 191 3.88 26.04 3.25
N ILE A 192 3.44 25.10 2.39
CA ILE A 192 3.67 23.65 2.57
C ILE A 192 5.18 23.38 2.60
N ALA A 193 5.94 23.97 1.68
CA ALA A 193 7.39 23.84 1.60
C ALA A 193 8.09 24.33 2.87
N ALA A 194 7.78 25.56 3.31
CA ALA A 194 8.35 26.15 4.51
C ALA A 194 8.04 25.31 5.76
N PHE A 195 6.83 24.77 5.85
CA PHE A 195 6.41 23.90 6.95
C PHE A 195 7.18 22.56 6.99
N ASN A 196 7.39 21.95 5.83
CA ASN A 196 8.20 20.74 5.70
C ASN A 196 9.65 20.99 6.13
N VAL A 197 10.27 22.07 5.63
CA VAL A 197 11.64 22.47 5.96
C VAL A 197 11.78 22.75 7.45
N ARG A 198 10.83 23.48 8.04
CA ARG A 198 10.78 23.79 9.47
C ARG A 198 10.83 22.51 10.32
N SER A 199 9.98 21.54 10.00
CA SER A 199 9.90 20.26 10.72
C SER A 199 11.16 19.41 10.52
N ALA A 200 11.66 19.32 9.28
CA ALA A 200 12.89 18.58 8.97
C ALA A 200 14.12 19.13 9.72
N LYS A 201 14.24 20.46 9.83
CA LYS A 201 15.31 21.10 10.61
C LYS A 201 15.27 20.71 12.08
N ILE A 202 14.09 20.50 12.66
CA ILE A 202 13.96 20.04 14.06
C ILE A 202 14.40 18.58 14.18
N LEU A 203 13.92 17.70 13.30
CA LEU A 203 14.32 16.28 13.29
C LEU A 203 15.84 16.12 13.18
N ARG A 204 16.48 16.85 12.26
CA ARG A 204 17.94 16.77 12.04
C ARG A 204 18.78 17.21 13.25
N LYS A 205 18.25 18.03 14.18
CA LYS A 205 18.96 18.37 15.43
C LYS A 205 19.23 17.15 16.32
N TYR A 206 18.28 16.23 16.35
CA TYR A 206 18.34 15.04 17.22
C TYR A 206 18.82 13.80 16.46
N MET A 207 18.49 13.70 15.17
CA MET A 207 18.70 12.53 14.33
C MET A 207 19.30 12.95 12.99
N PRO A 208 20.61 13.27 12.92
CA PRO A 208 21.23 13.77 11.70
C PRO A 208 21.17 12.78 10.53
N ASN A 209 21.02 11.48 10.82
CA ASN A 209 21.04 10.40 9.83
C ASN A 209 19.68 9.72 9.62
N CYS A 210 18.56 10.24 10.16
CA CYS A 210 17.25 9.66 9.84
C CYS A 210 16.88 9.91 8.37
N ARG A 211 16.04 9.04 7.79
CA ARG A 211 15.42 9.31 6.49
C ARG A 211 14.24 10.24 6.69
N ILE A 212 14.17 11.30 5.91
CA ILE A 212 13.08 12.27 5.96
C ILE A 212 12.36 12.30 4.61
N HIS A 213 11.05 12.08 4.65
CA HIS A 213 10.17 12.05 3.49
C HIS A 213 9.31 13.33 3.44
N ALA A 214 9.44 14.10 2.37
CA ALA A 214 8.75 15.37 2.21
C ALA A 214 7.34 15.22 1.61
N LEU A 215 6.51 16.23 1.89
CA LEU A 215 5.29 16.67 1.22
C LEU A 215 4.02 15.80 1.33
N SER A 216 4.09 14.48 1.27
CA SER A 216 2.92 13.56 1.32
C SER A 216 1.68 14.11 0.56
N LEU A 217 1.85 14.47 -0.71
CA LEU A 217 0.86 15.25 -1.47
C LEU A 217 -0.31 14.41 -1.97
N ALA A 218 -1.53 14.95 -1.89
CA ALA A 218 -2.66 14.41 -2.62
C ALA A 218 -2.50 14.63 -4.13
N GLY A 219 -2.72 13.58 -4.92
CA GLY A 219 -2.69 13.65 -6.37
C GLY A 219 -1.31 13.40 -6.97
N SER A 220 -1.18 13.71 -8.27
CA SER A 220 -0.09 13.22 -9.09
C SER A 220 0.35 14.21 -10.18
N LEU A 221 0.26 15.51 -9.96
CA LEU A 221 0.68 16.52 -10.94
C LEU A 221 2.14 16.95 -10.70
N PRO A 222 3.05 16.83 -11.70
CA PRO A 222 4.43 17.29 -11.58
C PRO A 222 4.56 18.78 -11.21
N GLU A 223 3.66 19.62 -11.71
CA GLU A 223 3.67 21.07 -11.48
C GLU A 223 3.42 21.41 -10.01
N VAL A 224 2.59 20.62 -9.34
CA VAL A 224 2.31 20.78 -7.90
C VAL A 224 3.54 20.40 -7.07
N LEU A 225 4.24 19.32 -7.46
CA LEU A 225 5.50 18.94 -6.84
C LEU A 225 6.55 20.05 -7.02
N GLU A 226 6.72 20.56 -8.24
CA GLU A 226 7.67 21.65 -8.54
C GLU A 226 7.33 22.92 -7.75
N ALA A 227 6.06 23.30 -7.67
CA ALA A 227 5.61 24.46 -6.91
C ALA A 227 5.92 24.36 -5.40
N CYS A 228 5.99 23.14 -4.86
CA CYS A 228 6.41 22.90 -3.47
C CYS A 228 7.94 22.82 -3.33
N MET A 229 8.65 22.19 -4.27
CA MET A 229 10.11 22.00 -4.17
C MET A 229 10.89 23.29 -4.41
N LYS A 230 10.51 24.09 -5.42
CA LYS A 230 11.19 25.34 -5.78
C LYS A 230 11.43 26.28 -4.59
N PRO A 231 10.42 26.59 -3.74
CA PRO A 231 10.62 27.47 -2.58
C PRO A 231 11.43 26.86 -1.43
N MET A 232 11.77 25.56 -1.45
CA MET A 232 12.67 24.97 -0.45
C MET A 232 14.13 25.43 -0.63
N GLY A 233 14.54 25.84 -1.84
CA GLY A 233 15.93 26.21 -2.12
C GLY A 233 16.91 25.10 -1.74
N ASP A 234 18.03 25.46 -1.11
CA ASP A 234 19.05 24.49 -0.68
C ASP A 234 18.56 23.52 0.41
N ASP A 235 17.46 23.84 1.10
CA ASP A 235 16.91 22.97 2.15
C ASP A 235 16.26 21.69 1.58
N VAL A 236 16.12 21.55 0.26
CA VAL A 236 15.76 20.27 -0.38
C VAL A 236 16.68 19.11 0.04
N LYS A 237 17.95 19.41 0.36
CA LYS A 237 18.94 18.43 0.84
C LYS A 237 18.62 17.80 2.20
N LEU A 238 17.62 18.34 2.91
CA LEU A 238 17.15 17.75 4.16
C LEU A 238 16.33 16.48 3.94
N PHE A 239 15.86 16.22 2.72
CA PHE A 239 14.89 15.18 2.40
C PHE A 239 15.50 14.09 1.53
N ASP A 240 15.25 12.84 1.92
CA ASP A 240 15.71 11.64 1.23
C ASP A 240 14.70 11.20 0.15
N THR A 241 13.41 11.48 0.36
CA THR A 241 12.37 11.20 -0.63
C THR A 241 11.27 12.25 -0.66
N PHE A 242 10.53 12.32 -1.76
CA PHE A 242 9.31 13.13 -1.90
C PHE A 242 8.10 12.23 -2.16
N ILE A 243 7.05 12.41 -1.34
CA ILE A 243 5.86 11.54 -1.33
C ILE A 243 4.71 12.16 -2.12
N TYR A 244 4.01 11.32 -2.89
CA TYR A 244 2.74 11.64 -3.53
C TYR A 244 1.74 10.47 -3.44
N HIS A 245 0.43 10.78 -3.49
CA HIS A 245 -0.68 9.83 -3.44
C HIS A 245 -1.52 9.89 -4.72
N GLY A 246 -1.02 9.24 -5.77
CA GLY A 246 -1.60 9.28 -7.11
C GLY A 246 -2.71 8.25 -7.36
N TYR A 247 -3.87 8.38 -6.70
CA TYR A 247 -5.02 7.51 -6.99
C TYR A 247 -5.57 7.74 -8.40
N VAL A 248 -5.65 6.67 -9.19
CA VAL A 248 -6.24 6.64 -10.54
C VAL A 248 -7.04 5.34 -10.71
N HIS A 249 -8.05 5.32 -11.58
CA HIS A 249 -8.91 4.14 -11.74
C HIS A 249 -8.15 2.92 -12.29
N ASN A 250 -7.33 3.11 -13.32
CA ASN A 250 -6.38 2.11 -13.82
C ASN A 250 -4.99 2.48 -13.30
N PRO A 251 -4.37 1.67 -12.41
CA PRO A 251 -3.10 2.03 -11.77
C PRO A 251 -1.95 2.18 -12.78
N ASP A 252 -2.03 1.51 -13.94
CA ASP A 252 -1.02 1.56 -15.00
C ASP A 252 -0.92 2.92 -15.71
N LEU A 253 -1.92 3.79 -15.55
CA LEU A 253 -1.90 5.16 -16.09
C LEU A 253 -1.14 6.15 -15.19
N SER A 254 -0.56 5.69 -14.07
CA SER A 254 0.17 6.57 -13.14
C SER A 254 1.52 7.01 -13.70
N TYR A 255 2.17 6.18 -14.51
CA TYR A 255 3.61 6.25 -14.74
C TYR A 255 4.05 7.36 -15.70
N GLU A 256 3.18 7.82 -16.60
CA GLU A 256 3.45 9.00 -17.43
C GLU A 256 3.68 10.23 -16.54
N LYS A 257 2.83 10.41 -15.53
CA LYS A 257 2.97 11.50 -14.55
C LYS A 257 4.15 11.29 -13.61
N ASP A 258 4.56 10.04 -13.37
CA ASP A 258 5.78 9.75 -12.61
C ASP A 258 7.04 10.17 -13.35
N ALA A 259 7.08 10.03 -14.67
CA ALA A 259 8.22 10.51 -15.47
C ALA A 259 8.43 12.02 -15.28
N GLY A 260 7.37 12.83 -15.41
CA GLY A 260 7.45 14.28 -15.16
C GLY A 260 7.87 14.62 -13.72
N ARG A 261 7.39 13.87 -12.71
CA ARG A 261 7.86 14.05 -11.32
C ARG A 261 9.35 13.72 -11.15
N LYS A 262 9.84 12.68 -11.82
CA LYS A 262 11.26 12.31 -11.79
C LYS A 262 12.13 13.39 -12.43
N GLU A 263 11.66 14.05 -13.49
CA GLU A 263 12.34 15.21 -14.08
C GLU A 263 12.41 16.40 -13.10
N VAL A 264 11.29 16.71 -12.43
CA VAL A 264 11.27 17.74 -11.37
C VAL A 264 12.26 17.36 -10.26
N LEU A 265 12.27 16.10 -9.82
CA LEU A 265 13.19 15.63 -8.78
C LEU A 265 14.64 15.73 -9.22
N ALA A 266 14.98 15.34 -10.45
CA ALA A 266 16.32 15.46 -11.00
C ALA A 266 16.79 16.93 -11.07
N LYS A 267 15.87 17.86 -11.33
CA LYS A 267 16.14 19.30 -11.37
C LYS A 267 16.43 19.91 -10.00
N TYR A 268 15.66 19.55 -8.97
CA TYR A 268 15.73 20.22 -7.66
C TYR A 268 16.41 19.41 -6.56
N ALA A 269 16.34 18.08 -6.58
CA ALA A 269 16.89 17.20 -5.54
C ALA A 269 17.39 15.87 -6.14
N PRO A 270 18.46 15.88 -6.97
CA PRO A 270 18.94 14.68 -7.68
C PRO A 270 19.47 13.56 -6.76
N HIS A 271 19.70 13.85 -5.48
CA HIS A 271 20.08 12.87 -4.46
C HIS A 271 18.89 12.12 -3.85
N ALA A 272 17.68 12.68 -3.98
CA ALA A 272 16.47 12.15 -3.37
C ALA A 272 15.73 11.19 -4.31
N LYS A 273 14.81 10.40 -3.76
CA LYS A 273 13.94 9.49 -4.52
C LYS A 273 12.48 9.93 -4.54
N LEU A 274 11.76 9.51 -5.56
CA LEU A 274 10.30 9.62 -5.58
C LEU A 274 9.70 8.42 -4.86
N ARG A 275 8.67 8.65 -4.04
CA ARG A 275 7.97 7.60 -3.29
C ARG A 275 6.46 7.72 -3.46
N GLN A 276 5.84 6.61 -3.82
CA GLN A 276 4.40 6.47 -3.74
C GLN A 276 4.04 6.20 -2.27
N GLY A 277 3.27 7.09 -1.64
CA GLY A 277 3.06 7.05 -0.19
C GLY A 277 1.83 6.30 0.29
N GLU A 278 0.79 6.25 -0.54
CA GLU A 278 -0.53 5.75 -0.18
C GLU A 278 -1.34 5.40 -1.42
N ASN A 279 -1.64 4.12 -1.65
CA ASN A 279 -2.54 3.69 -2.70
C ASN A 279 -3.26 2.38 -2.40
N GLY A 280 -4.44 2.24 -2.98
CA GLY A 280 -5.20 1.01 -2.96
C GLY A 280 -6.63 1.22 -3.44
N ALA A 281 -7.34 0.12 -3.68
CA ALA A 281 -8.74 0.16 -4.10
C ALA A 281 -9.72 -0.23 -2.97
N PRO A 282 -10.94 0.33 -2.96
CA PRO A 282 -12.01 -0.17 -2.10
C PRO A 282 -12.32 -1.64 -2.42
N SER A 283 -12.77 -2.41 -1.44
CA SER A 283 -13.24 -3.79 -1.63
C SER A 283 -14.72 -3.89 -2.02
N GLU A 284 -15.44 -2.77 -2.01
CA GLU A 284 -16.85 -2.64 -2.37
C GLU A 284 -17.17 -1.19 -2.74
N PHE A 285 -18.40 -0.92 -3.18
CA PHE A 285 -18.84 0.44 -3.48
C PHE A 285 -18.71 1.36 -2.25
N ILE A 286 -18.09 2.52 -2.44
CA ILE A 286 -18.06 3.61 -1.47
C ILE A 286 -18.52 4.92 -2.12
N SER A 287 -19.16 5.77 -1.33
CA SER A 287 -19.75 7.04 -1.78
C SER A 287 -18.81 8.24 -1.67
N THR A 288 -17.65 8.09 -1.03
CA THR A 288 -16.69 9.19 -0.77
C THR A 288 -15.25 8.69 -0.85
N LEU A 289 -14.27 9.61 -0.73
CA LEU A 289 -12.82 9.38 -0.88
C LEU A 289 -12.38 8.99 -2.30
N ALA A 290 -11.08 8.70 -2.45
CA ALA A 290 -10.49 8.26 -3.70
C ALA A 290 -11.13 6.94 -4.19
N LEU A 291 -11.35 6.87 -5.51
CA LEU A 291 -11.95 5.73 -6.22
C LEU A 291 -13.43 5.43 -5.84
N ARG A 292 -14.15 6.45 -5.35
CA ARG A 292 -15.60 6.38 -5.08
C ARG A 292 -16.46 6.16 -6.33
N TYR A 293 -17.70 5.74 -6.12
CA TYR A 293 -18.71 5.53 -7.17
C TYR A 293 -18.32 4.48 -8.23
N ILE A 294 -17.46 3.55 -7.86
CA ILE A 294 -17.08 2.40 -8.67
C ILE A 294 -17.52 1.13 -7.93
N PRO A 295 -18.13 0.16 -8.61
CA PRO A 295 -18.51 -1.13 -8.03
C PRO A 295 -17.28 -2.02 -7.89
N TRP A 296 -16.43 -1.71 -6.91
CA TRP A 296 -15.32 -2.57 -6.56
C TRP A 296 -15.80 -3.86 -5.90
N SER A 297 -14.88 -4.80 -5.78
CA SER A 297 -15.03 -6.11 -5.15
C SER A 297 -13.70 -6.49 -4.49
N GLU A 298 -13.68 -7.48 -3.61
CA GLU A 298 -12.41 -7.98 -3.06
C GLU A 298 -11.44 -8.49 -4.13
N LEU A 299 -11.95 -9.05 -5.23
CA LEU A 299 -11.11 -9.49 -6.34
C LEU A 299 -10.50 -8.29 -7.10
N SER A 300 -11.30 -7.30 -7.46
CA SER A 300 -10.79 -6.11 -8.16
C SER A 300 -9.91 -5.23 -7.27
N GLN A 301 -10.12 -5.23 -5.95
CA GLN A 301 -9.18 -4.66 -4.98
C GLN A 301 -7.83 -5.37 -5.06
N ALA A 302 -7.81 -6.69 -4.86
CA ALA A 302 -6.57 -7.46 -4.86
C ALA A 302 -5.75 -7.27 -6.15
N LYS A 303 -6.43 -7.25 -7.31
CA LYS A 303 -5.79 -6.98 -8.60
C LYS A 303 -5.24 -5.57 -8.72
N TYR A 304 -5.99 -4.57 -8.26
CA TYR A 304 -5.54 -3.17 -8.27
C TYR A 304 -4.28 -3.01 -7.43
N ASP A 305 -4.30 -3.53 -6.20
CA ASP A 305 -3.21 -3.38 -5.25
C ASP A 305 -1.95 -4.09 -5.77
N LEU A 306 -2.07 -5.29 -6.34
CA LEU A 306 -0.96 -5.99 -7.00
C LEU A 306 -0.39 -5.20 -8.18
N ARG A 307 -1.26 -4.73 -9.12
CA ARG A 307 -0.82 -3.98 -10.31
C ARG A 307 -0.13 -2.67 -9.93
N ARG A 308 -0.66 -1.99 -8.91
CA ARG A 308 -0.06 -0.76 -8.40
C ARG A 308 1.30 -1.03 -7.78
N ALA A 309 1.38 -1.95 -6.82
CA ALA A 309 2.61 -2.26 -6.11
C ALA A 309 3.73 -2.76 -7.05
N LEU A 310 3.40 -3.68 -7.97
CA LEU A 310 4.38 -4.24 -8.90
C LEU A 310 4.74 -3.30 -10.05
N GLY A 311 3.83 -2.43 -10.46
CA GLY A 311 4.16 -1.41 -11.44
C GLY A 311 4.99 -0.28 -10.82
N ASP A 312 4.76 0.11 -9.56
CA ASP A 312 5.65 1.01 -8.82
C ASP A 312 7.06 0.40 -8.72
N LEU A 313 7.17 -0.87 -8.29
CA LEU A 313 8.44 -1.62 -8.24
C LEU A 313 9.12 -1.68 -9.63
N GLY A 314 8.33 -1.95 -10.66
CA GLY A 314 8.77 -2.00 -12.06
C GLY A 314 9.24 -0.67 -12.63
N HIS A 315 9.00 0.44 -11.93
CA HIS A 315 9.49 1.79 -12.26
C HIS A 315 10.45 2.34 -11.19
N ASP A 316 11.06 1.49 -10.36
CA ASP A 316 12.00 1.85 -9.29
C ASP A 316 11.41 2.82 -8.24
N LEU A 317 10.13 2.65 -7.92
CA LEU A 317 9.46 3.43 -6.87
C LEU A 317 9.23 2.56 -5.62
N GLU A 318 9.40 3.16 -4.44
CA GLU A 318 8.85 2.63 -3.19
C GLU A 318 7.32 2.81 -3.22
N SER A 319 6.57 1.83 -2.71
CA SER A 319 5.10 1.77 -2.80
C SER A 319 4.41 1.66 -1.44
N GLY A 320 3.42 2.53 -1.22
CA GLY A 320 2.59 2.57 -0.02
C GLY A 320 1.29 1.79 -0.22
N LEU A 321 1.16 0.69 0.51
CA LEU A 321 0.01 -0.20 0.51
C LEU A 321 -1.06 0.34 1.46
N PHE A 322 -2.15 0.89 0.91
CA PHE A 322 -3.25 1.44 1.69
C PHE A 322 -4.47 0.51 1.66
N CYS A 323 -4.81 -0.19 2.74
CA CYS A 323 -4.17 -0.19 4.08
C CYS A 323 -4.43 -1.52 4.81
N ILE A 324 -3.83 -1.73 5.99
CA ILE A 324 -3.95 -3.00 6.71
C ILE A 324 -5.41 -3.36 7.06
N VAL A 325 -6.25 -2.38 7.41
CA VAL A 325 -7.58 -2.62 7.97
C VAL A 325 -8.58 -1.56 7.51
N ASP A 326 -9.86 -1.93 7.37
CA ASP A 326 -10.93 -0.98 7.07
C ASP A 326 -10.94 0.14 8.11
N ILE A 327 -11.46 1.31 7.74
CA ILE A 327 -11.43 2.49 8.63
C ILE A 327 -12.85 2.98 8.85
N ASN A 328 -13.34 2.91 10.08
CA ASN A 328 -14.62 3.49 10.46
C ASN A 328 -14.43 4.95 10.84
N TYR A 329 -14.62 5.85 9.88
CA TYR A 329 -14.63 7.26 10.15
C TYR A 329 -15.89 7.68 10.89
N THR A 330 -15.71 8.49 11.92
CA THR A 330 -16.79 9.06 12.74
C THR A 330 -16.71 10.60 12.76
N PRO A 331 -17.77 11.29 13.23
CA PRO A 331 -17.70 12.73 13.48
C PRO A 331 -16.56 13.10 14.43
N PRO A 332 -15.92 14.28 14.26
CA PRO A 332 -16.24 15.31 13.28
C PRO A 332 -15.55 15.13 11.92
N THR A 333 -14.82 14.03 11.67
CA THR A 333 -14.09 13.86 10.40
C THR A 333 -15.04 13.73 9.21
N PHE A 334 -16.17 13.03 9.41
CA PHE A 334 -17.31 13.05 8.50
C PHE A 334 -18.59 13.27 9.31
N GLU A 335 -19.52 14.06 8.78
CA GLU A 335 -20.82 14.32 9.42
C GLU A 335 -21.62 13.02 9.59
N VAL A 336 -21.55 12.14 8.60
CA VAL A 336 -22.19 10.82 8.61
C VAL A 336 -21.10 9.75 8.75
N PRO A 337 -21.22 8.81 9.72
CA PRO A 337 -20.29 7.70 9.84
C PRO A 337 -20.12 6.95 8.53
N PHE A 338 -18.88 6.67 8.17
CA PHE A 338 -18.52 6.09 6.88
C PHE A 338 -17.38 5.11 7.07
N CYS A 339 -17.50 3.91 6.50
CA CYS A 339 -16.41 2.95 6.49
C CYS A 339 -15.65 3.02 5.16
N ASN A 340 -14.35 3.32 5.23
CA ASN A 340 -13.47 3.21 4.09
C ASN A 340 -13.05 1.75 3.91
N ARG A 341 -13.49 1.15 2.80
CA ARG A 341 -13.38 -0.28 2.54
C ARG A 341 -12.07 -0.71 1.86
N LYS A 342 -11.01 0.10 1.95
CA LYS A 342 -9.70 -0.17 1.36
C LYS A 342 -8.83 -1.13 2.18
N GLY A 343 -9.25 -1.49 3.39
CA GLY A 343 -8.49 -2.36 4.26
C GLY A 343 -8.32 -3.77 3.72
N TYR A 344 -7.22 -4.43 4.08
CA TYR A 344 -6.99 -5.86 3.85
C TYR A 344 -7.74 -6.73 4.87
N LEU A 345 -8.09 -6.14 6.00
CA LEU A 345 -8.93 -6.73 7.05
C LEU A 345 -10.27 -5.99 7.12
N ARG A 346 -11.38 -6.72 7.15
CA ARG A 346 -12.73 -6.13 7.24
C ARG A 346 -13.07 -5.81 8.69
N LEU A 347 -13.57 -4.60 8.93
CA LEU A 347 -14.15 -4.20 10.22
C LEU A 347 -15.68 -4.25 10.21
N ASN A 348 -16.24 -4.65 11.35
CA ASN A 348 -17.61 -4.31 11.73
C ASN A 348 -17.69 -2.86 12.25
N SER A 349 -18.88 -2.38 12.61
CA SER A 349 -19.09 -1.02 13.14
C SER A 349 -18.48 -0.75 14.53
N LYS A 350 -18.02 -1.79 15.23
CA LYS A 350 -17.36 -1.73 16.55
C LYS A 350 -15.83 -1.82 16.47
N ASN A 351 -15.28 -1.70 15.26
CA ASN A 351 -13.86 -1.90 14.98
C ASN A 351 -13.35 -3.33 15.27
N ASP A 352 -14.21 -4.35 15.35
CA ASP A 352 -13.73 -5.74 15.41
C ASP A 352 -13.43 -6.25 14.01
N ILE A 353 -12.36 -7.04 13.90
CA ILE A 353 -11.98 -7.69 12.65
C ILE A 353 -12.87 -8.91 12.47
N ILE A 354 -13.59 -8.95 11.34
CA ILE A 354 -14.54 -10.01 11.03
C ILE A 354 -14.15 -10.83 9.80
N GLN A 355 -13.16 -10.38 9.03
CA GLN A 355 -12.69 -11.12 7.86
C GLN A 355 -11.27 -10.70 7.46
N VAL A 356 -10.46 -11.68 7.01
CA VAL A 356 -9.24 -11.44 6.21
C VAL A 356 -9.64 -11.44 4.73
N LYS A 357 -9.46 -10.33 4.03
CA LYS A 357 -9.90 -10.17 2.63
C LYS A 357 -8.91 -10.76 1.64
N ARG A 358 -9.35 -10.95 0.39
CA ARG A 358 -8.49 -11.46 -0.71
C ARG A 358 -7.21 -10.65 -0.94
N ALA A 359 -7.26 -9.34 -0.77
CA ALA A 359 -6.10 -8.46 -0.95
C ALA A 359 -4.96 -8.80 0.03
N TYR A 360 -5.28 -9.19 1.28
CA TYR A 360 -4.28 -9.62 2.26
C TYR A 360 -3.43 -10.77 1.72
N TYR A 361 -4.08 -11.84 1.23
CA TYR A 361 -3.39 -13.02 0.73
C TYR A 361 -2.67 -12.77 -0.59
N ALA A 362 -3.23 -11.92 -1.46
CA ALA A 362 -2.58 -11.52 -2.71
C ALA A 362 -1.27 -10.75 -2.44
N ILE A 363 -1.31 -9.78 -1.52
CA ILE A 363 -0.09 -9.06 -1.10
C ILE A 363 0.89 -10.01 -0.41
N GLN A 364 0.42 -10.92 0.44
CA GLN A 364 1.27 -11.94 1.06
C GLN A 364 1.99 -12.80 0.01
N ASN A 365 1.29 -13.24 -1.05
CA ASN A 365 1.91 -13.96 -2.17
C ASN A 365 2.97 -13.10 -2.87
N MET A 366 2.65 -11.84 -3.14
CA MET A 366 3.54 -10.89 -3.80
C MET A 366 4.82 -10.70 -3.00
N VAL A 367 4.74 -10.31 -1.73
CA VAL A 367 5.93 -10.00 -0.92
C VAL A 367 6.75 -11.25 -0.57
N SER A 368 6.17 -12.45 -0.67
CA SER A 368 6.94 -13.71 -0.55
C SER A 368 7.92 -13.94 -1.71
N VAL A 369 7.68 -13.29 -2.85
CA VAL A 369 8.51 -13.38 -4.06
C VAL A 369 9.26 -12.06 -4.29
N PHE A 370 8.56 -10.93 -4.30
CA PHE A 370 9.07 -9.59 -4.55
C PHE A 370 9.56 -8.94 -3.26
N ASN A 371 10.66 -9.44 -2.74
CA ASN A 371 11.30 -8.94 -1.53
C ASN A 371 12.79 -8.66 -1.75
N SER A 372 13.57 -8.58 -0.67
CA SER A 372 15.00 -8.28 -0.71
C SER A 372 15.84 -9.31 -1.49
N ASN A 373 15.26 -10.44 -1.92
CA ASN A 373 15.90 -11.43 -2.77
C ASN A 373 15.82 -11.10 -4.27
N LEU A 374 14.98 -10.16 -4.71
CA LEU A 374 14.85 -9.77 -6.12
C LEU A 374 15.52 -8.42 -6.40
N THR A 375 16.19 -8.35 -7.55
CA THR A 375 16.69 -7.11 -8.14
C THR A 375 16.09 -6.94 -9.53
N ARG A 376 15.63 -5.73 -9.86
CA ARG A 376 15.07 -5.42 -11.18
C ARG A 376 16.17 -5.44 -12.24
N VAL A 377 15.83 -5.91 -13.44
CA VAL A 377 16.67 -5.87 -14.64
C VAL A 377 16.10 -4.79 -15.58
N PRO A 378 16.71 -3.59 -15.65
CA PRO A 378 16.21 -2.50 -16.51
C PRO A 378 16.28 -2.85 -18.00
N GLU A 379 17.41 -3.45 -18.42
CA GLU A 379 17.63 -3.94 -19.78
C GLU A 379 17.09 -5.36 -19.91
N LYS A 380 15.77 -5.45 -20.14
CA LYS A 380 15.05 -6.72 -20.20
C LYS A 380 15.53 -7.58 -21.38
N LYS A 381 15.69 -8.87 -21.12
CA LYS A 381 15.88 -9.94 -22.10
C LYS A 381 14.56 -10.57 -22.56
N VAL A 382 13.49 -10.41 -21.77
CA VAL A 382 12.15 -10.80 -22.16
C VAL A 382 11.47 -9.71 -22.99
N SER A 383 10.77 -10.11 -24.05
CA SER A 383 9.95 -9.22 -24.88
C SER A 383 8.62 -9.85 -25.29
N ILE A 384 7.67 -9.00 -25.68
CA ILE A 384 6.34 -9.36 -26.17
C ILE A 384 5.91 -8.29 -27.18
N THR A 385 5.13 -8.68 -28.19
CA THR A 385 4.63 -7.77 -29.22
C THR A 385 3.33 -7.06 -28.84
N ASP A 386 2.57 -7.61 -27.89
CA ASP A 386 1.31 -7.01 -27.42
C ASP A 386 1.56 -5.81 -26.49
N PRO A 387 1.27 -4.56 -26.93
CA PRO A 387 1.49 -3.36 -26.12
C PRO A 387 0.52 -3.24 -24.95
N ALA A 388 -0.55 -4.05 -24.90
CA ALA A 388 -1.50 -4.12 -23.80
C ALA A 388 -0.93 -4.85 -22.58
N ILE A 389 0.26 -5.45 -22.68
CA ILE A 389 0.91 -6.17 -21.59
C ILE A 389 1.92 -5.26 -20.88
N ALA A 390 1.76 -5.13 -19.56
CA ALA A 390 2.82 -4.63 -18.70
C ALA A 390 3.84 -5.77 -18.50
N LEU A 391 5.14 -5.47 -18.55
CA LEU A 391 6.19 -6.49 -18.48
C LEU A 391 7.44 -5.93 -17.78
N PHE A 392 7.86 -6.59 -16.71
CA PHE A 392 9.06 -6.26 -15.94
C PHE A 392 9.90 -7.51 -15.67
N GLU A 393 11.22 -7.36 -15.68
CA GLU A 393 12.15 -8.45 -15.43
C GLU A 393 12.92 -8.24 -14.12
N TYR A 394 13.17 -9.33 -13.43
CA TYR A 394 13.91 -9.41 -12.19
C TYR A 394 14.88 -10.59 -12.21
N ARG A 395 15.81 -10.57 -11.26
CA ARG A 395 16.71 -11.68 -10.93
C ARG A 395 16.70 -11.93 -9.44
N THR A 396 16.71 -13.20 -9.07
CA THR A 396 17.02 -13.58 -7.68
C THR A 396 18.49 -13.31 -7.37
N ARG A 397 18.87 -13.33 -6.08
CA ARG A 397 20.28 -13.28 -5.67
C ARG A 397 21.12 -14.43 -6.23
N LYS A 398 20.51 -15.58 -6.53
CA LYS A 398 21.17 -16.75 -7.14
C LYS A 398 21.23 -16.66 -8.68
N GLY A 399 20.60 -15.65 -9.27
CA GLY A 399 20.64 -15.39 -10.70
C GLY A 399 19.51 -16.02 -11.50
N GLU A 400 18.51 -16.64 -10.87
CA GLU A 400 17.36 -17.16 -11.59
C GLU A 400 16.53 -16.01 -12.20
N PRO A 401 16.14 -16.12 -13.49
CA PRO A 401 15.30 -15.14 -14.15
C PRO A 401 13.85 -15.20 -13.67
N LEU A 402 13.24 -14.03 -13.50
CA LEU A 402 11.81 -13.88 -13.26
C LEU A 402 11.27 -12.75 -14.13
N PHE A 403 10.15 -12.96 -14.81
CA PHE A 403 9.43 -11.86 -15.45
C PHE A 403 7.95 -11.87 -15.07
N VAL A 404 7.46 -10.70 -14.67
CA VAL A 404 6.10 -10.45 -14.20
C VAL A 404 5.35 -9.63 -15.23
N PHE A 405 4.08 -9.98 -15.45
CA PHE A 405 3.25 -9.39 -16.48
C PHE A 405 1.76 -9.45 -16.15
N TRP A 406 1.00 -8.57 -16.79
CA TRP A 406 -0.47 -8.53 -16.76
C TRP A 406 -1.00 -7.74 -17.95
N GLU A 407 -2.27 -7.95 -18.27
CA GLU A 407 -2.99 -7.07 -19.18
C GLU A 407 -3.31 -5.75 -18.48
N LYS A 408 -2.68 -4.66 -18.94
CA LYS A 408 -2.98 -3.28 -18.48
C LYS A 408 -4.12 -2.62 -19.26
N GLY A 409 -4.62 -3.31 -20.28
CA GLY A 409 -5.67 -2.87 -21.21
C GLY A 409 -5.14 -2.10 -22.41
N LYS A 410 -5.88 -2.14 -23.52
CA LYS A 410 -5.62 -1.30 -24.70
C LYS A 410 -6.14 0.11 -24.47
N ILE A 411 -5.26 1.07 -24.69
CA ILE A 411 -5.58 2.49 -24.69
C ILE A 411 -6.17 2.82 -26.07
N ILE A 412 -7.50 2.81 -26.22
CA ILE A 412 -8.16 3.14 -27.49
C ILE A 412 -8.88 4.49 -27.36
N CYS A 413 -8.43 5.50 -28.11
CA CYS A 413 -9.15 6.74 -28.34
C CYS A 413 -9.76 6.71 -29.73
N THR A 414 -11.02 7.14 -29.82
CA THR A 414 -11.67 7.41 -31.11
C THR A 414 -11.92 8.91 -31.21
N LYS A 415 -11.32 9.58 -32.19
CA LYS A 415 -11.75 10.93 -32.59
C LYS A 415 -12.66 10.80 -33.82
N ARG A 416 -13.70 11.62 -33.89
CA ARG A 416 -14.43 11.87 -35.15
C ARG A 416 -13.93 13.16 -35.75
N GLU A 417 -13.36 13.10 -36.93
CA GLU A 417 -13.01 14.26 -37.77
C GLU A 417 -13.74 14.10 -39.10
N GLY A 418 -14.53 15.09 -39.51
CA GLY A 418 -15.22 15.08 -40.81
C GLY A 418 -16.21 13.95 -41.05
N GLY A 419 -16.70 13.26 -40.02
CA GLY A 419 -17.58 12.09 -40.16
C GLY A 419 -16.85 10.74 -40.23
N THR A 420 -15.51 10.74 -40.27
CA THR A 420 -14.69 9.52 -40.24
C THR A 420 -14.22 9.26 -38.80
N ARG A 421 -14.38 8.01 -38.33
CA ARG A 421 -13.82 7.53 -37.06
C ARG A 421 -12.34 7.27 -37.29
N ILE A 422 -11.47 8.00 -36.58
CA ILE A 422 -10.03 7.73 -36.60
C ILE A 422 -9.62 7.19 -35.23
N GLU A 423 -8.99 6.03 -35.25
CA GLU A 423 -8.51 5.30 -34.07
C GLU A 423 -7.03 5.63 -33.87
N TYR A 424 -6.68 6.11 -32.68
CA TYR A 424 -5.30 6.36 -32.31
C TYR A 424 -5.08 5.91 -30.85
N ASP A 425 -3.85 5.48 -30.54
CA ASP A 425 -3.44 5.07 -29.20
C ASP A 425 -3.35 6.28 -28.25
N ALA A 426 -4.48 6.70 -27.68
CA ALA A 426 -4.57 7.62 -26.54
C ALA A 426 -5.79 7.26 -25.67
N VAL A 427 -5.83 7.63 -24.38
CA VAL A 427 -6.85 7.17 -23.41
C VAL A 427 -8.05 8.12 -23.35
N MET A 428 -9.28 7.66 -23.59
CA MET A 428 -10.51 8.38 -23.17
C MET A 428 -11.65 7.46 -22.69
N ASP A 429 -11.35 6.32 -22.07
CA ASP A 429 -12.21 5.83 -20.99
C ASP A 429 -11.34 5.68 -19.74
N PRO A 430 -11.50 6.52 -18.70
CA PRO A 430 -10.77 6.35 -17.45
C PRO A 430 -11.10 5.02 -16.74
N LYS A 431 -12.08 4.23 -17.21
CA LYS A 431 -12.34 2.86 -16.77
C LYS A 431 -11.67 1.80 -17.66
N ALA A 432 -11.18 2.15 -18.86
CA ALA A 432 -10.50 1.21 -19.74
C ALA A 432 -9.24 0.65 -19.07
N GLY A 433 -9.12 -0.68 -19.09
CA GLY A 433 -8.01 -1.40 -18.48
C GLY A 433 -8.00 -1.43 -16.95
N ARG A 434 -8.97 -0.82 -16.25
CA ARG A 434 -9.11 -0.98 -14.79
C ARG A 434 -9.33 -2.46 -14.45
N PRO A 435 -8.65 -3.01 -13.44
CA PRO A 435 -8.87 -4.39 -13.03
C PRO A 435 -10.32 -4.62 -12.55
N GLY A 436 -10.93 -5.68 -13.05
CA GLY A 436 -12.31 -6.07 -12.80
C GLY A 436 -12.44 -7.45 -12.16
N ASN A 437 -13.64 -8.03 -12.25
CA ASN A 437 -13.94 -9.37 -11.72
C ASN A 437 -13.66 -10.51 -12.72
N SER A 438 -13.24 -10.21 -13.94
CA SER A 438 -12.98 -11.23 -14.96
C SER A 438 -11.84 -12.15 -14.51
N LEU A 439 -12.00 -13.46 -14.68
CA LEU A 439 -10.90 -14.42 -14.55
C LEU A 439 -10.55 -15.04 -15.91
N THR A 440 -11.12 -14.49 -16.98
CA THR A 440 -10.86 -14.94 -18.35
C THR A 440 -9.42 -14.66 -18.70
N THR A 441 -8.72 -15.71 -19.08
CA THR A 441 -7.35 -15.63 -19.59
C THR A 441 -7.35 -15.74 -21.11
N TYR A 442 -6.29 -15.20 -21.72
CA TYR A 442 -5.93 -15.49 -23.10
C TYR A 442 -4.45 -15.84 -23.16
N GLU A 443 -4.05 -16.48 -24.26
CA GLU A 443 -2.69 -16.95 -24.44
C GLU A 443 -1.83 -15.90 -25.17
N VAL A 444 -0.62 -15.68 -24.67
CA VAL A 444 0.39 -14.82 -25.29
C VAL A 444 1.69 -15.56 -25.56
N ILE A 445 2.56 -14.91 -26.35
CA ILE A 445 3.89 -15.38 -26.70
C ILE A 445 4.92 -14.41 -26.11
N PHE A 446 5.92 -14.94 -25.43
CA PHE A 446 7.08 -14.18 -24.95
C PHE A 446 8.35 -14.68 -25.61
N GLU A 447 9.22 -13.76 -26.02
CA GLU A 447 10.57 -14.07 -26.48
C GLU A 447 11.56 -13.82 -25.35
N TRP A 448 12.40 -14.80 -25.04
CA TRP A 448 13.43 -14.74 -24.02
C TRP A 448 14.82 -14.84 -24.62
N ALA A 449 15.56 -13.74 -24.64
CA ALA A 449 16.95 -13.66 -25.12
C ALA A 449 17.97 -14.01 -24.02
N GLY A 450 17.87 -15.22 -23.47
CA GLY A 450 18.73 -15.69 -22.39
C GLY A 450 18.87 -17.21 -22.37
N GLN A 451 19.61 -17.72 -21.37
CA GLN A 451 19.74 -19.16 -21.19
C GLN A 451 18.36 -19.79 -20.98
N PRO A 452 18.06 -20.93 -21.62
CA PRO A 452 16.79 -21.62 -21.43
C PRO A 452 16.55 -21.96 -19.97
N PHE A 453 15.29 -21.82 -19.56
CA PHE A 453 14.85 -22.24 -18.23
C PHE A 453 14.94 -23.77 -18.12
N LYS A 454 15.26 -24.27 -16.94
CA LYS A 454 15.38 -25.71 -16.66
C LYS A 454 14.03 -26.32 -16.29
N ASP A 455 13.31 -25.67 -15.39
CA ASP A 455 12.00 -26.09 -14.88
C ASP A 455 11.10 -24.86 -14.72
N PRO A 456 10.66 -24.24 -15.84
CA PRO A 456 9.90 -23.01 -15.79
C PRO A 456 8.47 -23.25 -15.28
N VAL A 457 8.00 -22.32 -14.47
CA VAL A 457 6.65 -22.34 -13.90
C VAL A 457 5.94 -21.01 -14.15
N TRP A 458 4.63 -21.08 -14.30
CA TRP A 458 3.74 -19.92 -14.34
C TRP A 458 3.03 -19.80 -12.99
N VAL A 459 2.96 -18.59 -12.45
CA VAL A 459 2.40 -18.34 -11.12
C VAL A 459 1.37 -17.23 -11.17
N ASP A 460 0.19 -17.50 -10.61
CA ASP A 460 -0.86 -16.51 -10.41
C ASP A 460 -0.74 -15.87 -9.02
N LEU A 461 -0.51 -14.55 -8.94
CA LEU A 461 -0.29 -13.89 -7.64
C LEU A 461 -1.57 -13.69 -6.82
N ILE A 462 -2.75 -13.72 -7.44
CA ILE A 462 -4.01 -13.68 -6.69
C ILE A 462 -4.12 -14.94 -5.83
N THR A 463 -4.11 -16.11 -6.46
CA THR A 463 -4.30 -17.39 -5.76
C THR A 463 -3.04 -17.86 -5.05
N GLY A 464 -1.86 -17.51 -5.58
CA GLY A 464 -0.58 -18.08 -5.21
C GLY A 464 -0.32 -19.45 -5.85
N TRP A 465 -1.22 -19.92 -6.73
CA TRP A 465 -1.07 -21.21 -7.38
C TRP A 465 0.07 -21.21 -8.40
N VAL A 466 0.81 -22.31 -8.42
CA VAL A 466 1.98 -22.54 -9.28
C VAL A 466 1.65 -23.63 -10.27
N TYR A 467 1.96 -23.38 -11.53
CA TYR A 467 1.62 -24.22 -12.67
C TYR A 467 2.88 -24.58 -13.47
N GLU A 468 2.92 -25.81 -13.93
CA GLU A 468 3.97 -26.29 -14.84
C GLU A 468 3.81 -25.64 -16.22
N ILE A 469 4.92 -25.14 -16.78
CA ILE A 469 4.99 -24.76 -18.20
C ILE A 469 5.57 -25.97 -18.96
N PRO A 470 4.75 -26.70 -19.73
CA PRO A 470 5.18 -27.94 -20.33
C PRO A 470 6.21 -27.70 -21.44
N ALA A 471 6.98 -28.72 -21.81
CA ALA A 471 8.08 -28.59 -22.76
C ALA A 471 7.61 -28.10 -24.14
N GLU A 472 6.42 -28.49 -24.59
CA GLU A 472 5.80 -28.04 -25.83
C GLU A 472 5.40 -26.56 -25.84
N ASN A 473 5.38 -25.90 -24.68
CA ASN A 473 5.19 -24.46 -24.55
C ASN A 473 6.53 -23.70 -24.63
N GLN A 474 7.65 -24.40 -24.85
CA GLN A 474 9.00 -23.84 -24.89
C GLN A 474 9.70 -24.20 -26.21
N ILE A 475 9.74 -23.27 -27.15
CA ILE A 475 10.47 -23.45 -28.40
C ILE A 475 11.89 -22.91 -28.18
N LYS A 476 12.88 -23.81 -28.12
CA LYS A 476 14.29 -23.45 -27.87
C LYS A 476 14.99 -23.16 -29.19
N HIS A 477 15.78 -22.08 -29.21
CA HIS A 477 16.59 -21.65 -30.35
C HIS A 477 18.03 -21.39 -29.90
N ALA A 478 18.92 -21.04 -30.82
CA ALA A 478 20.33 -20.84 -30.50
C ALA A 478 20.59 -19.65 -29.55
N ASP A 479 19.72 -18.64 -29.60
CA ASP A 479 19.84 -17.35 -28.90
C ASP A 479 18.80 -17.13 -27.80
N GLY A 480 17.91 -18.10 -27.56
CA GLY A 480 16.84 -17.92 -26.59
C GLY A 480 15.76 -19.00 -26.55
N VAL A 481 14.64 -18.63 -25.94
CA VAL A 481 13.43 -19.46 -25.84
C VAL A 481 12.21 -18.62 -26.19
N THR A 482 11.36 -19.14 -27.06
CA THR A 482 10.00 -18.63 -27.24
C THR A 482 9.06 -19.39 -26.33
N PHE A 483 8.47 -18.69 -25.36
CA PHE A 483 7.38 -19.22 -24.54
C PHE A 483 6.05 -19.01 -25.26
N VAL A 484 5.35 -20.09 -25.60
CA VAL A 484 4.04 -20.03 -26.27
C VAL A 484 2.94 -20.49 -25.32
N ARG A 485 1.69 -20.09 -25.61
CA ARG A 485 0.51 -20.48 -24.82
C ARG A 485 0.63 -20.13 -23.34
N ILE A 486 1.17 -18.94 -23.05
CA ILE A 486 1.29 -18.44 -21.67
C ILE A 486 0.01 -17.70 -21.31
N PRO A 487 -0.74 -18.12 -20.27
CA PRO A 487 -1.96 -17.44 -19.87
C PRO A 487 -1.66 -16.04 -19.31
N VAL A 488 -2.46 -15.06 -19.71
CA VAL A 488 -2.46 -13.70 -19.16
C VAL A 488 -3.89 -13.20 -18.98
N TYR A 489 -4.07 -12.30 -18.01
CA TYR A 489 -5.31 -11.57 -17.75
C TYR A 489 -5.00 -10.28 -16.99
N ASP A 490 -6.03 -9.57 -16.53
CA ASP A 490 -5.93 -8.25 -15.88
C ASP A 490 -5.36 -8.27 -14.44
N SER A 491 -4.64 -9.34 -14.06
CA SER A 491 -3.92 -9.46 -12.79
C SER A 491 -2.46 -9.92 -12.99
N PRO A 492 -1.53 -9.53 -12.11
CA PRO A 492 -0.13 -9.93 -12.21
C PRO A 492 0.09 -11.44 -12.10
N CYS A 493 0.75 -11.99 -13.10
CA CYS A 493 1.30 -13.33 -13.14
C CYS A 493 2.80 -13.23 -13.40
N PHE A 494 3.56 -14.29 -13.10
CA PHE A 494 4.97 -14.31 -13.47
C PHE A 494 5.43 -15.69 -13.91
N VAL A 495 6.53 -15.69 -14.67
CA VAL A 495 7.29 -16.89 -15.03
C VAL A 495 8.65 -16.83 -14.36
N THR A 496 9.08 -17.95 -13.79
CA THR A 496 10.39 -18.12 -13.14
C THR A 496 10.82 -19.59 -13.20
N GLU A 497 12.03 -19.89 -12.74
CA GLU A 497 12.46 -21.26 -12.40
C GLU A 497 11.74 -21.76 -11.14
N ARG A 498 11.23 -22.99 -11.14
CA ARG A 498 10.61 -23.60 -9.94
C ARG A 498 11.53 -23.55 -8.73
N SER A 499 12.83 -23.74 -8.93
CA SER A 499 13.86 -23.69 -7.89
C SER A 499 14.04 -22.32 -7.23
N ALA A 500 13.48 -21.26 -7.81
CA ALA A 500 13.46 -19.91 -7.24
C ALA A 500 12.33 -19.71 -6.21
N LEU A 501 11.43 -20.70 -6.05
CA LEU A 501 10.22 -20.57 -5.24
C LEU A 501 10.23 -21.51 -4.03
N ASP A 502 9.68 -21.01 -2.93
CA ASP A 502 9.29 -21.82 -1.78
C ASP A 502 7.81 -22.19 -1.93
N LEU A 503 7.51 -23.49 -1.99
CA LEU A 503 6.16 -24.02 -2.22
C LEU A 503 5.62 -24.73 -0.97
N LEU A 504 4.29 -24.75 -0.83
CA LEU A 504 3.55 -25.54 0.17
C LEU A 504 3.40 -27.01 -0.24
#